data_AF-A0A1M5KGF7-F1
#
_entry.id   AF-A0A1M5KGF7-F1
#
_cell.length_a   1.000
_cell.length_b   1.000
_cell.length_c   1.000
_cell.angle_alpha   90.00
_cell.angle_beta   90.00
_cell.angle_gamma   90.00
#
_symmetry.space_group_name_H-M   'P 1'
#
loop_
_entity.id
_entity.type
_entity.pdbx_description
1 polymer ?
#
loop_
_entity_poly.entity_id
_entity_poly.type
_entity_poly.pdbx_seq_one_letter_code
_entity_poly.pdbx_strand_id
1 'polypeptide(L)'
;MERISNDIQALMNEAETEIENFRLKSGEKIIAYLSELPTIKGFPYKIILVEQPDGIVYSAFRQWDTAYNLSQWTLGIYSLERLKIINDEKILSATDTAILREQFSLLEQIKLPESISDEKAIILDGSEWKLGISLPDKNVDYTWKASTEDINLLVPVIELMRKQYFED
;
A
#
# COMPACT_ATOMS: atom_id res chain seq x y z
N MET A 1 -1.72 19.79 21.30
CA MET A 1 -0.26 19.95 21.45
C MET A 1 0.32 19.54 20.10
N GLU A 2 1.04 20.41 19.39
CA GLU A 2 1.65 20.04 18.09
C GLU A 2 2.66 18.89 18.30
N ARG A 3 2.59 17.84 17.47
CA ARG A 3 3.58 16.77 17.44
C ARG A 3 4.81 17.27 16.67
N ILE A 4 5.84 17.69 17.41
CA ILE A 4 7.10 18.20 16.87
C ILE A 4 8.20 17.24 17.29
N SER A 5 8.97 16.74 16.32
CA SER A 5 10.15 15.92 16.58
C SER A 5 11.36 16.54 15.87
N ASN A 6 12.47 16.68 16.59
CA ASN A 6 13.78 16.97 15.99
C ASN A 6 14.47 15.69 15.50
N ASP A 7 13.85 14.53 15.74
CA ASP A 7 14.30 13.22 15.26
C ASP A 7 13.50 12.88 13.99
N ILE A 8 14.19 12.96 12.85
CA ILE A 8 13.65 12.64 11.52
C ILE A 8 13.18 11.18 11.46
N GLN A 9 13.84 10.26 12.16
CA GLN A 9 13.44 8.86 12.17
C GLN A 9 12.10 8.68 12.88
N ALA A 10 11.91 9.35 14.02
CA ALA A 10 10.63 9.32 14.74
C ALA A 10 9.50 9.90 13.88
N LEU A 11 9.76 11.02 13.19
CA LEU A 11 8.82 11.62 12.25
C LEU A 11 8.44 10.65 11.13
N MET A 12 9.43 9.96 10.52
CA MET A 12 9.25 8.97 9.46
C MET A 12 8.53 7.70 9.92
N ASN A 13 8.62 7.32 11.20
CA ASN A 13 7.88 6.18 11.73
C ASN A 13 6.40 6.53 12.00
N GLU A 14 6.14 7.69 12.61
CA GLU A 14 4.77 8.16 12.85
C GLU A 14 4.02 8.43 11.54
N ALA A 15 4.76 8.93 10.57
CA ALA A 15 4.39 9.06 9.18
C ALA A 15 3.91 7.79 8.50
N GLU A 16 4.76 6.76 8.50
CA GLU A 16 4.42 5.43 8.01
C GLU A 16 3.14 4.93 8.70
N THR A 17 3.08 5.08 10.03
CA THR A 17 1.90 4.71 10.82
C THR A 17 0.64 5.42 10.35
N GLU A 18 0.70 6.69 9.95
CA GLU A 18 -0.47 7.44 9.51
C GLU A 18 -0.95 7.03 8.10
N ILE A 19 -0.04 6.66 7.21
CA ILE A 19 -0.38 6.11 5.89
C ILE A 19 -0.96 4.70 6.00
N GLU A 20 -0.40 3.88 6.90
CA GLU A 20 -0.80 2.48 7.05
C GLU A 20 -2.20 2.31 7.66
N ASN A 21 -2.65 3.28 8.45
CA ASN A 21 -3.87 3.19 9.27
C ASN A 21 -5.16 3.68 8.57
N PHE A 22 -5.83 2.79 7.85
CA PHE A 22 -7.17 3.05 7.31
C PHE A 22 -8.27 2.73 8.32
N ARG A 23 -9.28 3.61 8.42
CA ARG A 23 -10.47 3.36 9.26
C ARG A 23 -11.57 2.78 8.38
N LEU A 24 -11.97 1.55 8.68
CA LEU A 24 -13.08 0.88 8.00
C LEU A 24 -14.41 1.23 8.66
N LYS A 25 -15.47 1.31 7.87
CA LYS A 25 -16.85 1.39 8.35
C LYS A 25 -17.31 0.00 8.81
N SER A 26 -18.41 -0.02 9.56
CA SER A 26 -18.97 -1.28 10.07
C SER A 26 -19.32 -2.23 8.92
N GLY A 27 -18.70 -3.42 8.93
CA GLY A 27 -18.93 -4.47 7.94
C GLY A 27 -18.05 -4.41 6.69
N GLU A 28 -17.23 -3.37 6.54
CA GLU A 28 -16.23 -3.31 5.47
C GLU A 28 -15.04 -4.24 5.78
N LYS A 29 -14.50 -4.89 4.74
CA LYS A 29 -13.35 -5.79 4.86
C LYS A 29 -12.27 -5.41 3.85
N ILE A 30 -11.02 -5.26 4.30
CA ILE A 30 -9.86 -5.17 3.40
C ILE A 30 -9.65 -6.54 2.77
N ILE A 31 -9.70 -6.60 1.44
CA ILE A 31 -9.48 -7.83 0.66
C ILE A 31 -8.09 -7.87 0.02
N ALA A 32 -7.47 -6.71 -0.20
CA ALA A 32 -6.06 -6.61 -0.55
C ALA A 32 -5.49 -5.25 -0.14
N TYR A 33 -4.19 -5.15 0.08
CA TYR A 33 -3.49 -3.89 0.21
C TYR A 33 -2.09 -3.96 -0.41
N LEU A 34 -1.59 -2.81 -0.85
CA LEU A 34 -0.25 -2.63 -1.39
C LEU A 34 0.34 -1.38 -0.74
N SER A 35 1.51 -1.49 -0.15
CA SER A 35 2.28 -0.37 0.36
C SER A 35 3.68 -0.34 -0.24
N GLU A 36 4.17 0.86 -0.53
CA GLU A 36 5.57 1.12 -0.83
C GLU A 36 6.12 2.05 0.25
N LEU A 37 7.22 1.65 0.88
CA LEU A 37 7.91 2.38 1.94
C LEU A 37 9.36 2.63 1.52
N PRO A 38 9.66 3.81 0.97
CA PRO A 38 10.99 4.09 0.43
C PRO A 38 12.06 4.18 1.52
N THR A 39 13.24 3.57 1.30
CA THR A 39 14.30 3.54 2.32
C THR A 39 15.21 4.78 2.29
N ILE A 40 15.36 5.44 1.14
CA ILE A 40 16.27 6.60 0.98
C ILE A 40 15.57 7.82 0.37
N LYS A 41 14.76 7.63 -0.67
CA LYS A 41 14.06 8.72 -1.36
C LYS A 41 12.69 8.27 -1.88
N GLY A 42 11.75 9.19 -1.84
CA GLY A 42 10.35 8.93 -2.17
C GLY A 42 9.51 9.03 -0.91
N PHE A 43 8.20 8.99 -1.09
CA PHE A 43 7.28 9.04 0.02
C PHE A 43 6.41 7.81 0.05
N PRO A 44 6.11 7.32 1.26
CA PRO A 44 5.31 6.14 1.40
C PRO A 44 3.91 6.36 0.83
N TYR A 45 3.34 5.29 0.28
CA TYR A 45 1.93 5.26 -0.05
C TYR A 45 1.35 3.89 0.24
N LYS A 46 0.03 3.87 0.37
CA LYS A 46 -0.75 2.65 0.52
C LYS A 46 -2.01 2.74 -0.32
N ILE A 47 -2.30 1.65 -1.03
CA ILE A 47 -3.57 1.39 -1.69
C ILE A 47 -4.22 0.23 -0.95
N ILE A 48 -5.50 0.34 -0.62
CA ILE A 48 -6.30 -0.77 -0.11
C ILE A 48 -7.49 -1.02 -1.04
N LEU A 49 -7.83 -2.29 -1.22
CA LEU A 49 -9.11 -2.71 -1.78
C LEU A 49 -10.01 -3.15 -0.64
N VAL A 50 -11.20 -2.58 -0.58
CA VAL A 50 -12.18 -2.84 0.48
C VAL A 50 -13.48 -3.31 -0.14
N GLU A 51 -13.98 -4.44 0.37
CA GLU A 51 -15.28 -4.98 0.04
C GLU A 51 -16.32 -4.49 1.05
N GLN A 52 -17.42 -3.95 0.53
CA GLN A 52 -18.59 -3.55 1.30
C GLN A 52 -19.55 -4.73 1.50
N PRO A 53 -20.46 -4.67 2.49
CA PRO A 53 -21.43 -5.74 2.74
C PRO A 53 -22.35 -6.08 1.55
N ASP A 54 -22.56 -5.14 0.63
CA ASP A 54 -23.33 -5.32 -0.59
C ASP A 54 -22.52 -5.90 -1.76
N GLY A 55 -21.23 -6.19 -1.54
CA GLY A 55 -20.30 -6.77 -2.51
C GLY A 55 -19.60 -5.75 -3.40
N ILE A 56 -19.88 -4.44 -3.25
CA ILE A 56 -19.15 -3.39 -3.97
C ILE A 56 -17.71 -3.34 -3.46
N VAL A 57 -16.77 -3.21 -4.40
CA VAL A 57 -15.35 -3.03 -4.07
C VAL A 57 -14.95 -1.60 -4.36
N TYR A 58 -14.33 -0.93 -3.39
CA TYR A 58 -13.68 0.35 -3.61
C TYR A 58 -12.19 0.26 -3.33
N SER A 59 -11.44 1.10 -4.04
CA SER A 59 -10.02 1.35 -3.80
C SER A 59 -9.91 2.62 -2.96
N ALA A 60 -9.06 2.59 -1.94
CA ALA A 60 -8.70 3.78 -1.18
C ALA A 60 -7.18 3.95 -1.19
N PHE A 61 -6.75 5.19 -1.36
CA PHE A 61 -5.36 5.56 -1.52
C PHE A 61 -4.96 6.61 -0.50
N ARG A 62 -3.75 6.43 0.03
CA ARG A 62 -3.06 7.44 0.83
C ARG A 62 -1.63 7.56 0.39
N GLN A 63 -1.20 8.79 0.19
CA GLN A 63 0.19 9.13 -0.04
C GLN A 63 0.48 10.48 0.58
N TRP A 64 1.72 10.71 0.94
CA TRP A 64 2.14 12.06 1.29
C TRP A 64 2.33 12.97 0.09
N ASP A 65 1.94 14.24 0.23
CA ASP A 65 2.27 15.25 -0.75
C ASP A 65 3.78 15.51 -0.77
N THR A 66 4.43 14.84 -1.71
CA THR A 66 5.88 14.79 -1.87
C THR A 66 6.46 16.19 -1.99
N ALA A 67 5.88 17.01 -2.88
CA ALA A 67 6.40 18.33 -3.20
C ALA A 67 6.22 19.30 -2.03
N TYR A 68 5.03 19.28 -1.41
CA TYR A 68 4.74 20.13 -0.27
C TYR A 68 5.62 19.78 0.94
N ASN A 69 5.70 18.50 1.32
CA ASN A 69 6.41 18.09 2.54
C ASN A 69 7.93 18.31 2.42
N LEU A 70 8.54 18.02 1.26
CA LEU A 70 9.96 18.36 1.00
C LEU A 70 10.22 19.86 1.17
N SER A 71 9.31 20.73 0.70
CA SER A 71 9.45 22.18 0.83
C SER A 71 9.39 22.65 2.29
N GLN A 72 8.62 21.98 3.16
CA GLN A 72 8.55 22.31 4.58
C GLN A 72 9.81 21.86 5.32
N TRP A 73 10.31 20.66 4.99
CA TRP A 73 11.51 20.12 5.63
C TRP A 73 12.78 20.89 5.27
N THR A 74 12.92 21.36 4.03
CA THR A 74 14.04 22.23 3.64
C THR A 74 14.04 23.57 4.38
N LEU A 75 12.89 23.99 4.89
CA LEU A 75 12.71 25.16 5.75
C LEU A 75 12.84 24.84 7.25
N GLY A 76 13.18 23.59 7.61
CA GLY A 76 13.36 23.15 8.99
C GLY A 76 12.05 22.92 9.77
N ILE A 77 10.92 22.77 9.08
CA ILE A 77 9.61 22.55 9.70
C ILE A 77 9.32 21.04 9.74
N TYR A 78 9.56 20.42 10.90
CA TYR A 78 9.37 18.99 11.14
C TYR A 78 8.16 18.74 12.06
N SER A 79 6.95 18.89 11.51
CA SER A 79 5.69 18.73 12.26
C SER A 79 4.73 17.83 11.49
N LEU A 80 4.25 16.77 12.14
CA LEU A 80 3.25 15.87 11.55
C LEU A 80 1.91 16.56 11.29
N GLU A 81 1.53 17.50 12.16
CA GLU A 81 0.29 18.28 12.02
C GLU A 81 0.33 19.19 10.79
N ARG A 82 1.52 19.41 10.21
CA ARG A 82 1.73 20.17 8.99
C ARG A 82 2.06 19.29 7.80
N LEU A 83 2.04 17.97 7.94
CA LEU A 83 2.14 17.09 6.78
C LEU A 83 0.86 17.14 5.99
N LYS A 84 1.00 17.22 4.68
CA LYS A 84 -0.12 17.06 3.78
C LYS A 84 -0.19 15.62 3.31
N ILE A 85 -1.33 14.99 3.57
CA ILE A 85 -1.67 13.64 3.10
C ILE A 85 -2.70 13.78 1.97
N ILE A 86 -2.36 13.24 0.81
CA ILE A 86 -3.26 13.04 -0.30
C ILE A 86 -4.08 11.78 0.02
N ASN A 87 -5.40 11.93 0.00
CA ASN A 87 -6.36 10.84 0.15
C ASN A 87 -7.24 10.82 -1.10
N ASP A 88 -7.50 9.64 -1.63
CA ASP A 88 -8.44 9.46 -2.74
C ASP A 88 -9.16 8.12 -2.61
N GLU A 89 -10.42 8.08 -3.04
CA GLU A 89 -11.28 6.89 -2.96
C GLU A 89 -12.04 6.73 -4.27
N LYS A 90 -12.01 5.52 -4.83
CA LYS A 90 -12.64 5.20 -6.11
C LYS A 90 -13.41 3.89 -5.99
N ILE A 91 -14.67 3.88 -6.46
CA ILE A 91 -15.40 2.63 -6.64
C ILE A 91 -14.80 1.91 -7.85
N LEU A 92 -14.44 0.63 -7.72
CA LEU A 92 -13.96 -0.13 -8.86
C LEU A 92 -15.06 -0.27 -9.90
N SER A 93 -14.69 -0.13 -11.18
CA SER A 93 -15.63 -0.40 -12.27
C SER A 93 -16.10 -1.86 -12.22
N ALA A 94 -17.25 -2.16 -12.82
CA ALA A 94 -17.72 -3.55 -12.93
C ALA A 94 -16.71 -4.44 -13.64
N THR A 95 -16.01 -3.90 -14.66
CA THR A 95 -14.96 -4.60 -15.41
C THR A 95 -13.75 -4.89 -14.52
N ASP A 96 -13.21 -3.89 -13.82
CA ASP A 96 -12.06 -4.09 -12.93
C ASP A 96 -12.43 -5.04 -11.77
N THR A 97 -13.64 -4.93 -11.25
CA THR A 97 -14.14 -5.86 -10.22
C THR A 97 -14.18 -7.30 -10.75
N ALA A 98 -14.66 -7.52 -11.97
CA ALA A 98 -14.68 -8.86 -12.58
C ALA A 98 -13.26 -9.42 -12.76
N ILE A 99 -12.32 -8.60 -13.26
CA ILE A 99 -10.91 -8.98 -13.40
C ILE A 99 -10.32 -9.35 -12.03
N LEU A 100 -10.53 -8.53 -11.00
CA LEU A 100 -10.05 -8.81 -9.65
C LEU A 100 -10.57 -10.16 -9.12
N ARG A 101 -11.86 -10.44 -9.29
CA ARG A 101 -12.47 -11.70 -8.85
C ARG A 101 -11.94 -12.91 -9.59
N GLU A 102 -11.71 -12.77 -10.90
CA GLU A 102 -11.06 -13.82 -11.69
C GLU A 102 -9.66 -14.12 -11.17
N GLN A 103 -8.84 -13.08 -10.94
CA GLN A 103 -7.50 -13.26 -10.39
C GLN A 103 -7.52 -13.90 -9.00
N PHE A 104 -8.43 -13.49 -8.12
CA PHE A 104 -8.57 -14.08 -6.79
C PHE A 104 -8.97 -15.56 -6.86
N SER A 105 -9.89 -15.92 -7.75
CA SER A 105 -10.27 -17.31 -8.00
C SER A 105 -9.09 -18.17 -8.47
N LEU A 106 -8.21 -17.63 -9.32
CA LEU A 106 -6.98 -18.33 -9.73
C LEU A 106 -6.02 -18.52 -8.55
N LEU A 107 -5.81 -17.49 -7.72
CA LEU A 107 -4.96 -17.56 -6.53
C LEU A 107 -5.50 -18.53 -5.47
N GLU A 108 -6.82 -18.67 -5.37
CA GLU A 108 -7.49 -19.65 -4.50
C GLU A 108 -7.17 -21.10 -4.91
N GLN A 109 -6.93 -21.37 -6.19
CA GLN A 109 -6.70 -22.73 -6.71
C GLN A 109 -5.27 -23.22 -6.57
N ILE A 110 -4.30 -22.33 -6.32
CA ILE A 110 -2.85 -22.68 -6.28
C ILE A 110 -2.27 -22.59 -4.86
N LYS A 111 -1.18 -23.30 -4.56
CA LYS A 111 -0.43 -23.02 -3.33
C LYS A 111 0.34 -21.70 -3.53
N LEU A 112 0.05 -20.70 -2.70
CA LEU A 112 0.80 -19.46 -2.68
C LEU A 112 2.18 -19.69 -2.03
N PRO A 113 3.23 -18.97 -2.47
CA PRO A 113 4.55 -19.05 -1.87
C PRO A 113 4.51 -18.64 -0.40
N GLU A 114 5.39 -19.20 0.43
CA GLU A 114 5.46 -18.82 1.85
C GLU A 114 6.22 -17.49 2.05
N SER A 115 7.09 -17.14 1.10
CA SER A 115 7.80 -15.86 1.02
C SER A 115 8.11 -15.53 -0.45
N ILE A 116 8.26 -14.25 -0.78
CA ILE A 116 8.62 -13.75 -2.11
C ILE A 116 9.93 -12.94 -2.13
N SER A 117 10.69 -12.98 -1.03
CA SER A 117 11.96 -12.26 -0.90
C SER A 117 13.17 -13.12 -1.29
N ASP A 118 14.16 -12.54 -1.99
CA ASP A 118 15.46 -13.19 -2.17
C ASP A 118 16.43 -12.82 -1.04
N GLU A 119 16.65 -13.76 -0.11
CA GLU A 119 17.60 -13.59 1.01
C GLU A 119 19.07 -13.47 0.57
N LYS A 120 19.39 -13.72 -0.70
CA LYS A 120 20.75 -13.66 -1.24
C LYS A 120 21.16 -12.26 -1.74
N ALA A 121 20.23 -11.31 -1.77
CA ALA A 121 20.49 -9.96 -2.26
C ALA A 121 20.71 -8.96 -1.10
N ILE A 122 21.80 -8.18 -1.16
CA ILE A 122 21.97 -6.98 -0.33
C ILE A 122 21.42 -5.80 -1.13
N ILE A 123 20.34 -5.19 -0.65
CA ILE A 123 19.78 -3.98 -1.26
C ILE A 123 20.17 -2.79 -0.39
N LEU A 124 20.98 -1.90 -0.98
CA LEU A 124 21.47 -0.69 -0.33
C LEU A 124 20.56 0.52 -0.59
N ASP A 125 19.82 0.54 -1.69
CA ASP A 125 18.86 1.59 -2.05
C ASP A 125 17.64 0.93 -2.70
N GLY A 126 16.46 1.15 -2.13
CA GLY A 126 15.21 0.51 -2.58
C GLY A 126 14.02 0.95 -1.75
N SER A 127 12.85 0.38 -2.04
CA SER A 127 11.64 0.51 -1.21
C SER A 127 11.35 -0.84 -0.57
N GLU A 128 10.90 -0.82 0.68
CA GLU A 128 10.21 -1.95 1.26
C GLU A 128 8.77 -1.98 0.74
N TRP A 129 8.39 -3.09 0.13
CA TRP A 129 7.06 -3.31 -0.38
C TRP A 129 6.31 -4.24 0.55
N LYS A 130 5.03 -3.96 0.77
CA LYS A 130 4.11 -4.81 1.53
C LYS A 130 2.89 -5.12 0.67
N LEU A 131 2.48 -6.37 0.61
CA LEU A 131 1.28 -6.81 -0.10
C LEU A 131 0.55 -7.85 0.75
N GLY A 132 -0.69 -7.54 1.10
CA GLY A 132 -1.57 -8.52 1.73
C GLY A 132 -2.77 -8.83 0.87
N ILE A 133 -3.20 -10.08 0.89
CA ILE A 133 -4.40 -10.56 0.19
C ILE A 133 -5.20 -11.46 1.13
N SER A 134 -6.48 -11.15 1.28
CA SER A 134 -7.44 -11.95 2.05
C SER A 134 -8.43 -12.65 1.13
N LEU A 135 -8.20 -13.95 0.94
CA LEU A 135 -9.08 -14.89 0.25
C LEU A 135 -9.93 -15.66 1.29
N PRO A 136 -10.98 -16.40 0.88
CA PRO A 136 -11.83 -17.16 1.81
C PRO A 136 -11.06 -18.16 2.68
N ASP A 137 -10.10 -18.88 2.08
CA ASP A 137 -9.34 -19.95 2.75
C ASP A 137 -7.86 -19.61 2.98
N LYS A 138 -7.42 -18.41 2.58
CA LYS A 138 -6.01 -17.99 2.65
C LYS A 138 -5.91 -16.53 3.02
N ASN A 139 -5.00 -16.23 3.94
CA ASN A 139 -4.62 -14.86 4.24
C ASN A 139 -3.10 -14.80 4.21
N VAL A 140 -2.56 -13.97 3.32
CA VAL A 140 -1.12 -13.84 3.12
C VAL A 140 -0.73 -12.38 3.26
N ASP A 141 0.45 -12.17 3.84
CA ASP A 141 1.08 -10.87 4.02
C ASP A 141 2.54 -11.04 3.64
N TYR A 142 2.94 -10.38 2.56
CA TYR A 142 4.30 -10.41 2.05
C TYR A 142 4.97 -9.08 2.27
N THR A 143 6.24 -9.14 2.69
CA THR A 143 7.13 -7.98 2.72
C THR A 143 8.39 -8.31 1.93
N TRP A 144 8.82 -7.42 1.03
CA TRP A 144 10.03 -7.63 0.25
C TRP A 144 10.74 -6.32 -0.09
N LYS A 145 12.04 -6.44 -0.35
CA LYS A 145 12.88 -5.38 -0.94
C LYS A 145 13.39 -5.78 -2.31
N ALA A 146 13.74 -7.07 -2.46
CA ALA A 146 14.00 -7.76 -3.73
C ALA A 146 12.97 -8.86 -3.86
N SER A 147 12.16 -8.81 -4.92
CA SER A 147 11.22 -9.89 -5.25
C SER A 147 11.89 -10.97 -6.10
N THR A 148 11.42 -12.20 -5.97
CA THR A 148 11.70 -13.32 -6.88
C THR A 148 10.71 -13.35 -8.05
N GLU A 149 10.78 -14.37 -8.92
CA GLU A 149 9.77 -14.62 -9.95
C GLU A 149 8.36 -14.89 -9.36
N ASP A 150 8.26 -15.21 -8.07
CA ASP A 150 6.99 -15.50 -7.40
C ASP A 150 6.04 -14.29 -7.38
N ILE A 151 6.57 -13.05 -7.44
CA ILE A 151 5.75 -11.84 -7.51
C ILE A 151 4.90 -11.80 -8.78
N ASN A 152 5.31 -12.49 -9.85
CA ASN A 152 4.61 -12.49 -11.14
C ASN A 152 3.18 -13.01 -11.02
N LEU A 153 2.91 -13.89 -10.04
CA LEU A 153 1.55 -14.38 -9.74
C LEU A 153 0.63 -13.26 -9.21
N LEU A 154 1.21 -12.22 -8.61
CA LEU A 154 0.50 -11.14 -7.94
C LEU A 154 0.47 -9.86 -8.78
N VAL A 155 1.29 -9.77 -9.83
CA VAL A 155 1.38 -8.61 -10.75
C VAL A 155 0.01 -8.17 -11.26
N PRO A 156 -0.91 -9.04 -11.73
CA PRO A 156 -2.21 -8.59 -12.21
C PRO A 156 -3.04 -7.83 -11.16
N VAL A 157 -2.96 -8.26 -9.89
CA VAL A 157 -3.66 -7.58 -8.77
C VAL A 157 -2.97 -6.25 -8.45
N ILE A 158 -1.64 -6.24 -8.42
CA ILE A 158 -0.83 -5.03 -8.16
C ILE A 158 -1.09 -3.97 -9.25
N GLU A 159 -1.09 -4.36 -10.52
CA GLU A 159 -1.36 -3.48 -11.65
C GLU A 159 -2.76 -2.89 -11.57
N LEU A 160 -3.78 -3.73 -11.28
CA LEU A 160 -5.16 -3.25 -11.11
C LEU A 160 -5.28 -2.21 -10.00
N MET A 161 -4.59 -2.41 -8.88
CA MET A 161 -4.55 -1.46 -7.77
C MET A 161 -3.89 -0.15 -8.17
N ARG A 162 -2.71 -0.22 -8.82
CA ARG A 162 -1.93 0.96 -9.22
C ARG A 162 -2.61 1.77 -10.33
N LYS A 163 -3.28 1.10 -11.27
CA LYS A 163 -4.10 1.72 -12.32
C LYS A 163 -5.10 2.72 -11.77
N GLN A 164 -5.60 2.51 -10.55
CA GLN A 164 -6.58 3.43 -9.97
C GLN A 164 -5.99 4.82 -9.68
N TYR A 165 -4.67 4.98 -9.54
CA TYR A 165 -4.06 6.23 -9.07
C TYR A 165 -2.82 6.68 -9.84
N PHE A 166 -2.21 5.80 -10.64
CA PHE A 166 -0.91 6.04 -11.26
C PHE A 166 -0.88 5.83 -12.78
N GLU A 167 -1.99 5.44 -13.40
CA GLU A 167 -2.10 5.40 -14.87
C GLU A 167 -2.63 6.76 -15.38
N ASP A 168 -1.75 7.49 -16.08
CA ASP A 168 -2.08 8.56 -17.03
C ASP A 168 -2.28 7.97 -18.44
#